data_AF-A0A120G6R5-F1
#
_entry.id   AF-A0A120G6R5-F1
#
_cell.length_a   1.000
_cell.length_b   1.000
_cell.length_c   1.000
_cell.angle_alpha   90.00
_cell.angle_beta   90.00
_cell.angle_gamma   90.00
#
_symmetry.space_group_name_H-M   'P 1'
#
loop_
_entity.id
_entity.type
_entity.pdbx_description
1 polymer ?
#
loop_
_entity_poly.entity_id
_entity_poly.type
_entity_poly.pdbx_seq_one_letter_code
_entity_poly.pdbx_strand_id
1 'polypeptide(L)'
;MENLARGDENYLALLDAADAYVERNGLDLPQEPEARRVFPDAECIKQPILTLDLAEAGITSIIWATGFAVDYSWLQVDAFDAAGKPQHQRGVSSEAGIYFLGLPWQSRRGSSFIWGVWHDAKYVADHIAIQRQYLEYREAAPVARQTPVSA
;
A
#
# COMPACT_ATOMS: atom_id res chain seq x y z
N MET A 1 17.65 -9.38 16.12
CA MET A 1 18.76 -9.14 15.18
C MET A 1 18.34 -9.32 13.72
N GLU A 2 17.76 -10.44 13.33
CA GLU A 2 17.36 -10.71 11.92
C GLU A 2 16.49 -9.60 11.28
N ASN A 3 15.49 -9.08 11.99
CA ASN A 3 14.64 -8.00 11.47
C ASN A 3 15.39 -6.69 11.18
N LEU A 4 16.42 -6.36 11.97
CA LEU A 4 17.23 -5.15 11.76
C LEU A 4 18.13 -5.34 10.55
N ALA A 5 18.83 -6.48 10.49
CA ALA A 5 19.69 -6.82 9.35
C ALA A 5 18.90 -6.80 8.02
N ARG A 6 17.70 -7.40 7.99
CA ARG A 6 16.81 -7.33 6.82
C ARG A 6 16.36 -5.91 6.48
N GLY A 7 16.22 -5.05 7.50
CA GLY A 7 15.94 -3.63 7.31
C GLY A 7 17.10 -2.91 6.62
N ASP A 8 18.33 -3.14 7.11
CA ASP A 8 19.56 -2.58 6.54
C ASP A 8 19.78 -3.06 5.10
N GLU A 9 19.60 -4.36 4.83
CA GLU A 9 19.68 -4.94 3.49
C GLU A 9 18.69 -4.30 2.52
N ASN A 10 17.42 -4.14 2.93
CA ASN A 10 16.41 -3.49 2.10
C ASN A 10 16.74 -2.01 1.82
N TYR A 11 17.29 -1.31 2.81
CA TYR A 11 17.74 0.07 2.64
C TYR A 11 18.90 0.18 1.65
N LEU A 12 19.93 -0.65 1.81
CA LEU A 12 21.09 -0.65 0.92
C LEU A 12 20.72 -1.06 -0.50
N ALA A 13 19.83 -2.05 -0.67
CA ALA A 13 19.32 -2.45 -1.99
C ALA A 13 18.58 -1.31 -2.71
N LEU A 14 17.89 -0.43 -1.96
CA LEU A 14 17.25 0.76 -2.53
C LEU A 14 18.31 1.77 -3.02
N LEU A 15 19.38 1.98 -2.25
CA LEU A 15 20.48 2.86 -2.67
C LEU A 15 21.17 2.32 -3.93
N ASP A 16 21.44 1.01 -3.98
CA ASP A 16 22.04 0.36 -5.16
C ASP A 16 21.15 0.54 -6.41
N ALA A 17 19.83 0.39 -6.25
CA ALA A 17 18.89 0.61 -7.35
C ALA A 17 18.86 2.08 -7.83
N ALA A 18 19.06 3.04 -6.92
CA ALA A 18 19.16 4.45 -7.25
C ALA A 18 20.46 4.75 -8.01
N ASP A 19 21.60 4.26 -7.53
CA ASP A 19 22.91 4.42 -8.19
C ASP A 19 22.89 3.81 -9.61
N ALA A 20 22.34 2.61 -9.76
CA ALA A 20 22.18 1.96 -11.07
C ALA A 20 21.23 2.73 -12.01
N TYR A 21 20.24 3.46 -11.47
CA TYR A 21 19.40 4.35 -12.26
C TYR A 21 20.17 5.58 -12.74
N VAL A 22 20.96 6.20 -11.86
CA VAL A 22 21.81 7.37 -12.18
C VAL A 22 22.77 7.03 -13.31
N GLU A 23 23.49 5.91 -13.20
CA GLU A 23 24.43 5.45 -14.21
C GLU A 23 23.73 5.18 -15.56
N ARG A 24 22.63 4.43 -15.55
CA ARG A 24 21.89 4.09 -16.77
C ARG A 24 21.36 5.31 -17.52
N ASN A 25 21.02 6.37 -16.81
CA ASN A 25 20.44 7.59 -17.39
C ASN A 25 21.47 8.73 -17.56
N GLY A 26 22.74 8.50 -17.23
CA GLY A 26 23.81 9.49 -17.36
C GLY A 26 23.57 10.76 -16.55
N LEU A 27 22.97 10.64 -15.36
CA LEU A 27 22.68 11.79 -14.51
C LEU A 27 23.94 12.24 -13.75
N ASP A 28 24.21 13.55 -13.76
CA ASP A 28 25.32 14.16 -13.03
C ASP A 28 24.88 14.48 -11.59
N LEU A 29 24.90 13.45 -10.73
CA LEU A 29 24.60 13.56 -9.31
C LEU A 29 25.82 13.18 -8.47
N PRO A 30 26.08 13.88 -7.36
CA PRO A 30 27.20 13.55 -6.48
C PRO A 30 26.99 12.19 -5.78
N GLN A 31 28.09 11.48 -5.52
CA GLN A 31 28.04 10.28 -4.68
C GLN A 31 27.84 10.65 -3.20
N GLU A 32 27.13 9.78 -2.47
CA GLU A 32 26.84 9.97 -1.05
C GLU A 32 27.31 8.76 -0.20
N PRO A 33 28.63 8.61 0.03
CA PRO A 33 29.17 7.45 0.75
C PRO A 33 28.69 7.38 2.21
N GLU A 34 28.40 8.52 2.84
CA GLU A 34 27.89 8.59 4.21
C GLU A 34 26.51 7.93 4.37
N ALA A 35 25.69 7.88 3.32
CA ALA A 35 24.39 7.21 3.34
C ALA A 35 24.51 5.70 3.59
N ARG A 36 25.69 5.11 3.35
CA ARG A 36 25.99 3.68 3.51
C ARG A 36 26.69 3.36 4.83
N ARG A 37 26.84 4.34 5.71
CA ARG A 37 27.53 4.16 7.00
C ARG A 37 26.66 3.36 7.97
N VAL A 38 27.20 2.25 8.47
CA VAL A 38 26.58 1.43 9.51
C VAL A 38 27.18 1.79 10.87
N PHE A 39 26.32 1.92 11.89
CA PHE A 39 26.72 2.17 13.27
C PHE A 39 26.68 0.88 14.08
N PRO A 40 27.51 0.74 15.13
CA PRO A 40 27.41 -0.39 16.05
C PRO A 40 26.03 -0.46 16.72
N ASP A 41 25.54 -1.68 16.93
CA ASP A 41 24.27 -1.90 17.63
C ASP A 41 24.29 -1.29 19.04
N ALA A 42 23.22 -0.57 19.38
CA ALA A 42 23.00 -0.05 20.72
C ALA A 42 22.83 -1.18 21.73
N GLU A 43 23.15 -0.91 23.01
CA GLU A 43 23.05 -1.94 24.06
C GLU A 43 21.62 -2.48 24.22
N CYS A 44 20.61 -1.63 24.06
CA CYS A 44 19.21 -2.04 24.11
C CYS A 44 18.80 -3.04 23.01
N ILE A 45 19.56 -3.09 21.90
CA ILE A 45 19.38 -4.05 20.82
C ILE A 45 20.05 -5.38 21.19
N LYS A 46 21.27 -5.31 21.73
CA LYS A 46 22.07 -6.48 22.13
C LYS A 46 21.53 -7.17 23.38
N GLN A 47 21.00 -6.40 24.32
CA GLN A 47 20.49 -6.83 25.62
C GLN A 47 19.10 -6.20 25.86
N PRO A 48 18.04 -6.74 25.23
CA PRO A 48 16.70 -6.18 25.37
C PRO A 48 16.14 -6.44 26.77
N ILE A 49 15.40 -5.47 27.31
CA ILE A 49 14.59 -5.65 28.52
C ILE A 49 13.35 -6.47 28.14
N LEU A 50 13.25 -7.70 28.63
CA LEU A 50 12.12 -8.60 28.35
C LEU A 50 11.03 -8.53 29.42
N THR A 51 11.39 -8.05 30.61
CA THR A 51 10.50 -7.91 31.76
C THR A 51 10.86 -6.64 32.51
N LEU A 52 9.87 -5.86 32.91
CA LEU A 52 10.06 -4.59 33.61
C LEU A 52 8.97 -4.41 34.65
N ASP A 53 9.36 -4.15 35.90
CA ASP A 53 8.44 -3.62 36.90
C ASP A 53 8.30 -2.11 36.68
N LEU A 54 7.09 -1.68 36.31
CA LEU A 54 6.83 -0.29 35.98
C LEU A 54 6.89 0.62 37.22
N ALA A 55 6.50 0.12 38.39
CA ALA A 55 6.51 0.89 39.62
C ALA A 55 7.94 1.11 40.11
N GLU A 56 8.77 0.06 40.10
CA GLU A 56 10.19 0.15 40.44
C GLU A 56 10.95 1.06 39.45
N ALA A 57 10.60 0.99 38.16
CA ALA A 57 11.17 1.85 37.13
C ALA A 57 10.65 3.30 37.16
N GLY A 58 9.71 3.64 38.04
CA GLY A 58 9.11 4.97 38.14
C GLY A 58 8.26 5.38 36.94
N ILE A 59 7.79 4.41 36.13
CA ILE A 59 6.96 4.65 34.95
C ILE A 59 5.49 4.79 35.39
N THR A 60 4.93 5.97 35.19
CA THR A 60 3.54 6.29 35.61
C THR A 60 2.54 6.30 34.45
N SER A 61 3.01 6.21 33.21
CA SER A 61 2.18 6.32 32.01
C SER A 61 2.77 5.51 30.86
N ILE A 62 1.88 4.91 30.06
CA ILE A 62 2.23 4.19 28.83
C ILE A 62 1.51 4.85 27.67
N ILE A 63 2.26 5.24 26.63
CA ILE A 63 1.70 5.78 25.39
C ILE A 63 1.85 4.72 24.30
N TRP A 64 0.72 4.22 23.80
CA TRP A 64 0.69 3.26 22.70
C TRP A 64 0.77 3.99 21.36
N ALA A 65 1.98 4.10 20.81
CA ALA A 65 2.25 4.68 19.49
C ALA A 65 2.47 3.60 18.42
N THR A 66 1.75 2.47 18.50
CA THR A 66 1.93 1.28 17.65
C THR A 66 1.10 1.32 16.35
N GLY A 67 0.55 2.48 16.00
CA GLY A 67 -0.24 2.68 14.78
C GLY A 67 -1.72 2.31 14.93
N PHE A 68 -2.37 2.05 13.80
CA PHE A 68 -3.79 1.72 13.70
C PHE A 68 -4.00 0.56 12.71
N ALA A 69 -5.15 -0.09 12.78
CA ALA A 69 -5.59 -1.08 11.82
C ALA A 69 -6.82 -0.56 11.04
N VAL A 70 -7.05 -1.11 9.86
CA VAL A 70 -8.26 -0.80 9.08
C VAL A 70 -9.34 -1.82 9.41
N ASP A 71 -10.56 -1.35 9.63
CA ASP A 71 -11.74 -2.18 9.86
C ASP A 71 -12.73 -2.04 8.70
N TYR A 72 -12.90 -3.12 7.94
CA TYR A 72 -13.84 -3.22 6.83
C TYR A 72 -15.10 -4.03 7.18
N SER A 73 -15.32 -4.41 8.44
CA SER A 73 -16.45 -5.25 8.85
C SER A 73 -17.83 -4.65 8.53
N TRP A 74 -17.90 -3.33 8.34
CA TRP A 74 -19.13 -2.65 7.95
C TRP A 74 -19.49 -2.81 6.46
N LEU A 75 -18.52 -3.16 5.61
CA LEU A 75 -18.69 -3.32 4.17
C LEU A 75 -18.91 -4.79 3.83
N GLN A 76 -20.17 -5.20 3.68
CA GLN A 76 -20.59 -6.59 3.47
C GLN A 76 -20.54 -6.97 1.99
N VAL A 77 -19.34 -7.22 1.47
CA VAL A 77 -19.09 -7.58 0.06
C VAL A 77 -17.98 -8.62 -0.04
N ASP A 78 -17.96 -9.39 -1.14
CA ASP A 78 -16.94 -10.42 -1.41
C ASP A 78 -15.64 -9.83 -2.00
N ALA A 79 -15.13 -8.76 -1.37
CA ALA A 79 -13.99 -7.98 -1.83
C ALA A 79 -12.71 -8.14 -0.98
N PHE A 80 -12.69 -9.08 -0.04
CA PHE A 80 -11.61 -9.21 0.94
C PHE A 80 -10.97 -10.59 0.92
N ASP A 81 -9.68 -10.65 1.24
CA ASP A 81 -8.98 -11.92 1.45
C ASP A 81 -9.25 -12.51 2.83
N ALA A 82 -8.71 -13.70 3.10
CA ALA A 82 -8.86 -14.38 4.39
C ALA A 82 -8.27 -13.59 5.59
N ALA A 83 -7.43 -12.58 5.33
CA ALA A 83 -6.88 -11.67 6.34
C ALA A 83 -7.67 -10.35 6.46
N GLY A 84 -8.82 -10.23 5.78
CA GLY A 84 -9.66 -9.03 5.77
C GLY A 84 -9.08 -7.87 4.96
N LYS A 85 -8.07 -8.13 4.11
CA LYS A 85 -7.49 -7.09 3.25
C LYS A 85 -8.26 -6.98 1.94
N PRO A 86 -8.48 -5.75 1.43
CA PRO A 86 -9.07 -5.54 0.12
C PRO A 86 -8.35 -6.31 -0.99
N GLN A 87 -9.08 -7.15 -1.71
CA GLN A 87 -8.64 -7.72 -2.97
C GLN A 87 -8.89 -6.70 -4.08
N HIS A 88 -7.80 -6.14 -4.63
CA HIS A 88 -7.89 -5.11 -5.64
C HIS A 88 -6.69 -5.13 -6.60
N GLN A 89 -6.88 -4.54 -7.77
CA GLN A 89 -5.81 -4.12 -8.65
C GLN A 89 -5.81 -2.59 -8.76
N ARG A 90 -4.77 -1.94 -8.20
CA ARG A 90 -4.65 -0.46 -8.17
C ARG A 90 -5.89 0.28 -7.62
N GLY A 91 -6.65 -0.34 -6.72
CA GLY A 91 -7.88 0.22 -6.14
C GLY A 91 -9.18 -0.27 -6.78
N VAL A 92 -9.14 -0.96 -7.90
CA VAL A 92 -10.33 -1.60 -8.48
C VAL A 92 -10.54 -2.95 -7.80
N SER A 93 -11.67 -3.14 -7.13
CA SER A 93 -12.00 -4.37 -6.41
C SER A 93 -12.31 -5.54 -7.37
N SER A 94 -12.25 -6.77 -6.85
CA SER A 94 -12.91 -7.93 -7.45
C SER A 94 -14.43 -7.73 -7.62
N GLU A 95 -15.06 -7.01 -6.68
CA GLU A 95 -16.50 -6.74 -6.69
C GLU A 95 -16.84 -5.49 -7.51
N ALA A 96 -17.81 -5.63 -8.41
CA ALA A 96 -18.22 -4.56 -9.30
C ALA A 96 -18.83 -3.38 -8.53
N GLY A 97 -18.34 -2.16 -8.81
CA GLY A 97 -18.81 -0.94 -8.15
C GLY A 97 -18.12 -0.63 -6.82
N ILE A 98 -17.24 -1.52 -6.34
CA ILE A 98 -16.42 -1.28 -5.13
C ILE A 98 -15.01 -0.84 -5.54
N TYR A 99 -14.52 0.21 -4.89
CA TYR A 99 -13.20 0.77 -5.13
C TYR A 99 -12.54 1.14 -3.81
N PHE A 100 -11.23 0.98 -3.75
CA PHE A 100 -10.40 1.33 -2.61
C PHE A 100 -9.42 2.43 -3.00
N LEU A 101 -9.12 3.32 -2.06
CA LEU A 101 -8.23 4.45 -2.29
C LEU A 101 -7.39 4.74 -1.04
N GLY A 102 -6.12 5.09 -1.26
CA GLY A 102 -5.20 5.46 -0.19
C GLY A 102 -4.55 4.27 0.52
N LEU A 103 -4.59 3.07 -0.07
CA LEU A 103 -3.99 1.90 0.55
C LEU A 103 -2.46 1.96 0.49
N PRO A 104 -1.74 1.45 1.50
CA PRO A 104 -0.30 1.27 1.44
C PRO A 104 0.06 0.45 0.20
N TRP A 105 1.00 0.94 -0.60
CA TRP A 105 1.46 0.27 -1.83
C TRP A 105 0.35 -0.02 -2.87
N GLN A 106 -0.73 0.77 -2.88
CA GLN A 106 -1.86 0.55 -3.81
C GLN A 106 -1.45 0.53 -5.28
N SER A 107 -0.79 1.59 -5.75
CA SER A 107 -0.06 1.59 -7.03
C SER A 107 1.42 1.94 -6.85
N ARG A 108 1.75 2.62 -5.75
CA ARG A 108 3.10 3.11 -5.45
C ARG A 108 3.31 3.29 -3.95
N ARG A 109 4.56 3.47 -3.55
CA ARG A 109 4.94 3.75 -2.15
C ARG A 109 4.20 4.97 -1.56
N GLY A 110 3.97 5.99 -2.39
CA GLY A 110 3.29 7.23 -2.00
C GLY A 110 1.76 7.16 -1.88
N SER A 111 1.13 6.02 -2.18
CA SER A 111 -0.34 5.92 -2.31
C SER A 111 -1.11 6.28 -1.04
N SER A 112 -0.57 5.99 0.14
CA SER A 112 -1.20 6.29 1.43
C SER A 112 -0.92 7.70 1.96
N PHE A 113 -0.16 8.52 1.24
CA PHE A 113 0.19 9.87 1.66
C PHE A 113 -0.69 10.89 0.94
N ILE A 114 -1.10 11.95 1.65
CA ILE A 114 -1.90 13.06 1.10
C ILE A 114 -1.28 13.62 -0.19
N TRP A 115 0.05 13.77 -0.22
CA TRP A 115 0.75 14.27 -1.40
C TRP A 115 0.82 13.27 -2.58
N GLY A 116 0.70 11.96 -2.31
CA GLY A 116 0.85 10.91 -3.34
C GLY A 116 -0.45 10.30 -3.85
N VAL A 117 -1.52 10.31 -3.03
CA VAL A 117 -2.78 9.60 -3.28
C VAL A 117 -3.53 10.09 -4.53
N TRP A 118 -3.29 11.33 -4.97
CA TRP A 118 -3.96 11.90 -6.15
C TRP A 118 -3.74 11.06 -7.42
N HIS A 119 -2.58 10.39 -7.49
CA HIS A 119 -2.26 9.33 -8.43
C HIS A 119 -3.38 8.28 -8.59
N ASP A 120 -3.68 7.65 -7.46
CA ASP A 120 -4.64 6.57 -7.36
C ASP A 120 -6.07 7.10 -7.51
N ALA A 121 -6.34 8.28 -6.95
CA ALA A 121 -7.65 8.93 -7.03
C ALA A 121 -8.05 9.21 -8.49
N LYS A 122 -7.12 9.77 -9.28
CA LYS A 122 -7.35 10.00 -10.70
C LYS A 122 -7.64 8.69 -11.44
N TYR A 123 -6.83 7.66 -11.19
CA TYR A 123 -6.99 6.38 -11.86
C TYR A 123 -8.35 5.72 -11.55
N VAL A 124 -8.74 5.68 -10.28
CA VAL A 124 -10.03 5.13 -9.85
C VAL A 124 -11.19 5.95 -10.42
N ALA A 125 -11.11 7.28 -10.40
CA ALA A 125 -12.15 8.15 -10.96
C ALA A 125 -12.33 7.94 -12.48
N ASP A 126 -11.24 7.87 -13.23
CA ASP A 126 -11.27 7.59 -14.67
C ASP A 126 -11.91 6.22 -14.94
N HIS A 127 -11.55 5.20 -14.15
CA HIS A 127 -12.14 3.87 -14.27
C HIS A 127 -13.65 3.86 -14.00
N ILE A 128 -14.11 4.55 -12.95
CA ILE A 128 -15.54 4.69 -12.63
C ILE A 128 -16.29 5.35 -13.79
N ALA A 129 -15.74 6.43 -14.35
CA ALA A 129 -16.36 7.16 -15.46
C ALA A 129 -16.54 6.26 -16.70
N ILE A 130 -15.50 5.49 -17.05
CA ILE A 130 -15.55 4.54 -18.17
C ILE A 130 -16.61 3.47 -17.94
N GLN A 131 -16.67 2.87 -16.74
CA GLN A 131 -17.66 1.85 -16.42
C GLN A 131 -19.09 2.37 -16.52
N ARG A 132 -19.35 3.60 -16.04
CA ARG A 132 -20.67 4.24 -16.15
C ARG A 132 -21.10 4.43 -17.60
N GLN A 133 -20.20 4.91 -18.46
CA GLN A 133 -20.50 5.05 -19.90
C GLN A 133 -20.87 3.71 -20.55
N TYR A 134 -20.17 2.62 -20.21
CA TYR A 134 -20.51 1.29 -20.73
C TYR A 134 -21.87 0.78 -20.23
N LEU A 135 -22.23 1.05 -18.98
CA LEU A 135 -23.53 0.67 -18.42
C LEU A 135 -24.67 1.42 -19.12
N GLU A 136 -24.55 2.74 -19.26
CA GLU A 136 -25.52 3.58 -19.99
C GLU A 136 -25.69 3.12 -21.45
N TYR A 137 -24.59 2.79 -22.13
CA TYR A 137 -24.66 2.25 -23.49
C TYR A 137 -25.38 0.89 -23.57
N ARG A 138 -25.14 -0.01 -22.61
CA ARG A 138 -25.81 -1.32 -22.55
C ARG A 138 -27.31 -1.19 -22.27
N GLU A 139 -27.72 -0.21 -21.46
CA GLU A 139 -29.13 0.08 -21.20
C GLU A 139 -29.82 0.71 -22.42
N ALA A 140 -29.10 1.52 -23.19
CA ALA A 140 -29.62 2.16 -24.41
C ALA A 140 -29.66 1.22 -25.62
N ALA A 141 -28.92 0.10 -25.61
CA ALA A 141 -28.90 -0.86 -26.71
C ALA A 141 -30.22 -1.66 -26.76
N PRO A 142 -30.94 -1.71 -27.91
CA PRO A 142 -32.20 -2.43 -28.00
C PRO A 142 -31.96 -3.93 -27.80
N VAL A 143 -32.75 -4.56 -26.90
CA VAL A 143 -32.82 -6.01 -26.76
C VAL A 143 -33.13 -6.60 -28.14
N ALA A 144 -32.19 -7.34 -28.72
CA ALA A 144 -32.42 -8.04 -29.99
C ALA A 144 -33.65 -8.95 -29.80
N ARG A 145 -34.76 -8.61 -30.47
CA ARG A 145 -35.98 -9.42 -30.46
C ARG A 145 -35.61 -10.80 -30.97
N GLN A 146 -35.73 -11.81 -30.11
CA GLN A 146 -35.71 -13.20 -30.56
C GLN A 146 -36.91 -13.39 -31.50
N THR A 147 -36.63 -13.53 -32.78
CA THR A 147 -37.64 -13.91 -33.77
C THR A 147 -38.13 -15.32 -33.42
N PRO A 148 -39.43 -15.56 -33.23
CA PRO A 148 -39.91 -16.89 -32.94
C PRO A 148 -39.65 -17.78 -34.16
N VAL A 149 -38.98 -18.92 -33.93
CA VAL A 149 -38.84 -19.98 -34.93
C VAL A 149 -40.25 -20.52 -35.20
N SER A 150 -40.78 -20.24 -36.39
CA SER A 150 -42.02 -20.89 -36.86
C SER A 150 -41.72 -22.32 -37.31
N ALA A 151 -42.64 -23.20 -36.97
CA ALA A 151 -42.67 -24.65 -37.17
C ALA A 151 -42.62 -25.10 -38.64
#